data_AF-A0A7C5US97-F1
#
_entry.id   AF-A0A7C5US97-F1
#
_cell.length_a   1.000
_cell.length_b   1.000
_cell.length_c   1.000
_cell.angle_alpha   90.00
_cell.angle_beta   90.00
_cell.angle_gamma   90.00
#
_symmetry.space_group_name_H-M   'P 1'
#
loop_
_entity.id
_entity.type
_entity.pdbx_description
1 polymer ?
#
loop_
_entity_poly.entity_id
_entity_poly.type
_entity_poly.pdbx_seq_one_letter_code
_entity_poly.pdbx_strand_id
1 'polypeptide(L)'
;MRRLPHWIIAGLFFLLLACTAGSGSVPFYELVADPSRYHGQEVTVLGFYYQKGGEQLLVIGVRTDDGFQNPVPLGQAIWVEGMPSEVLERLNMASGAIYGMVEVTGQFEAGSFGPEGRCPARLVVRDPRRVVALEAAQMREDWVPAGLSLPDTLRLADLLQNPEAYRGQTVSVVAFYYATPKPSPEEAGQKGYTSVLAEGIRSLDGVHNAVPIGKQIWVEGMPPDVPPQLHQAENGIVHGLVRATGIFQIGRYGPDGAYSYRLNVRRAEPLSSR
;
A
#
# COMPACT_ATOMS: atom_id res chain seq x y z
N MET A 1 -59.74 30.94 56.40
CA MET A 1 -58.54 31.75 56.07
C MET A 1 -57.68 30.96 55.08
N ARG A 2 -57.35 31.56 53.92
CA ARG A 2 -56.04 31.54 53.20
C ARG A 2 -55.36 30.18 52.95
N ARG A 3 -54.92 29.72 51.77
CA ARG A 3 -54.81 30.21 50.36
C ARG A 3 -54.62 28.99 49.43
N LEU A 4 -55.18 29.03 48.22
CA LEU A 4 -54.58 28.47 46.98
C LEU A 4 -53.67 29.58 46.39
N PRO A 5 -52.53 29.32 45.71
CA PRO A 5 -52.54 28.94 44.28
C PRO A 5 -51.29 28.21 43.65
N HIS A 6 -51.55 27.49 42.54
CA HIS A 6 -50.81 27.39 41.25
C HIS A 6 -49.30 27.01 41.17
N TRP A 7 -48.95 26.07 40.28
CA TRP A 7 -47.97 26.12 39.14
C TRP A 7 -47.69 24.67 38.65
N ILE A 8 -48.12 24.23 37.44
CA ILE A 8 -47.52 24.28 36.08
C ILE A 8 -46.46 23.17 35.81
N ILE A 9 -46.53 22.60 34.59
CA ILE A 9 -45.54 21.82 33.80
C ILE A 9 -45.60 20.28 33.97
N ALA A 10 -46.34 19.54 33.13
CA ALA A 10 -45.97 19.14 31.76
C ALA A 10 -44.64 18.36 31.69
N GLY A 11 -44.70 17.05 31.92
CA GLY A 11 -43.59 16.13 31.72
C GLY A 11 -44.07 14.84 31.09
N LEU A 12 -44.63 14.94 29.87
CA LEU A 12 -44.82 13.78 29.01
C LEU A 12 -43.42 13.30 28.64
N PHE A 13 -42.89 12.39 29.47
CA PHE A 13 -41.61 11.72 29.27
C PHE A 13 -41.79 10.81 28.05
N PHE A 14 -41.50 11.35 26.88
CA PHE A 14 -41.31 10.59 25.65
C PHE A 14 -40.07 9.72 25.91
N LEU A 15 -40.31 8.51 26.41
CA LEU A 15 -39.36 7.42 26.41
C LEU A 15 -39.01 7.17 24.96
N LEU A 16 -37.90 7.77 24.52
CA LEU A 16 -37.16 7.34 23.36
C LEU A 16 -36.79 5.88 23.61
N LEU A 17 -37.58 4.98 23.02
CA LEU A 17 -37.19 3.64 22.65
C LEU A 17 -36.01 3.78 21.68
N ALA A 18 -34.83 4.02 22.23
CA ALA A 18 -33.59 3.68 21.56
C ALA A 18 -33.59 2.15 21.48
N CYS A 19 -34.13 1.64 20.38
CA CYS A 19 -33.87 0.27 19.96
C CYS A 19 -32.35 0.11 19.94
N THR A 20 -31.82 -0.64 20.90
CA THR A 20 -30.47 -1.17 20.88
C THR A 20 -30.41 -2.18 19.73
N ALA A 21 -30.21 -1.68 18.52
CA ALA A 21 -29.86 -2.48 17.37
C ALA A 21 -28.48 -3.10 17.65
N GLY A 22 -28.43 -4.42 17.47
CA GLY A 22 -27.41 -5.30 18.03
C GLY A 22 -25.97 -4.94 17.68
N SER A 23 -25.10 -5.34 18.59
CA SER A 23 -23.64 -5.27 18.56
C SER A 23 -22.99 -6.18 17.50
N GLY A 24 -23.60 -6.33 16.32
CA GLY A 24 -23.13 -7.16 15.22
C GLY A 24 -22.77 -6.33 14.00
N SER A 25 -21.72 -6.74 13.28
CA SER A 25 -21.35 -6.15 12.00
C SER A 25 -22.51 -6.27 11.00
N VAL A 26 -22.89 -5.16 10.37
CA VAL A 26 -23.86 -5.10 9.28
C VAL A 26 -23.14 -5.49 7.99
N PRO A 27 -23.65 -6.46 7.22
CA PRO A 27 -23.03 -6.81 5.95
C PRO A 27 -23.04 -5.62 4.98
N PHE A 28 -21.92 -5.38 4.31
CA PHE A 28 -21.75 -4.26 3.38
C PHE A 28 -22.86 -4.19 2.32
N TYR A 29 -23.29 -5.34 1.79
CA TYR A 29 -24.33 -5.39 0.75
C TYR A 29 -25.70 -4.86 1.24
N GLU A 30 -26.01 -4.97 2.53
CA GLU A 30 -27.27 -4.45 3.08
C GLU A 30 -27.28 -2.92 3.13
N LEU A 31 -26.14 -2.33 3.51
CA LEU A 31 -25.98 -0.88 3.61
C LEU A 31 -26.13 -0.18 2.24
N VAL A 32 -25.67 -0.82 1.17
CA VAL A 32 -25.72 -0.24 -0.17
C VAL A 32 -27.01 -0.58 -0.93
N ALA A 33 -27.68 -1.69 -0.60
CA ALA A 33 -28.96 -2.07 -1.20
C ALA A 33 -30.14 -1.27 -0.64
N ASP A 34 -30.14 -0.96 0.66
CA ASP A 34 -31.19 -0.17 1.31
C ASP A 34 -30.59 0.81 2.33
N PRO A 35 -29.93 1.88 1.86
CA PRO A 35 -29.26 2.83 2.74
C PRO A 35 -30.24 3.58 3.66
N SER A 36 -31.48 3.81 3.21
CA SER A 36 -32.50 4.50 4.00
C SER A 36 -32.85 3.76 5.29
N ARG A 37 -32.79 2.42 5.29
CA ARG A 37 -33.02 1.59 6.48
C ARG A 37 -32.02 1.86 7.60
N TYR A 38 -30.79 2.24 7.29
CA TYR A 38 -29.71 2.46 8.26
C TYR A 38 -29.41 3.95 8.49
N HIS A 39 -30.13 4.86 7.84
CA HIS A 39 -29.91 6.30 7.97
C HIS A 39 -30.07 6.75 9.43
N GLY A 40 -29.09 7.50 9.93
CA GLY A 40 -29.04 8.02 11.30
C GLY A 40 -28.66 6.99 12.36
N GLN A 41 -28.29 5.77 11.95
CA GLN A 41 -27.87 4.71 12.87
C GLN A 41 -26.34 4.63 12.93
N GLU A 42 -25.84 4.20 14.09
CA GLU A 42 -24.47 3.74 14.19
C GLU A 42 -24.36 2.31 13.69
N VAL A 43 -23.47 2.07 12.73
CA VAL A 43 -23.26 0.73 12.15
C VAL A 43 -21.80 0.36 12.25
N THR A 44 -21.54 -0.93 12.50
CA THR A 44 -20.23 -1.54 12.32
C THR A 44 -20.26 -2.28 10.99
N VAL A 45 -19.27 -2.09 10.12
CA VAL A 45 -19.22 -2.75 8.81
C VAL A 45 -17.80 -3.16 8.46
N LEU A 46 -17.68 -4.35 7.88
CA LEU A 46 -16.47 -4.84 7.24
C LEU A 46 -16.45 -4.41 5.77
N GLY A 47 -15.36 -3.83 5.31
CA GLY A 47 -15.16 -3.48 3.91
C GLY A 47 -13.72 -3.12 3.59
N PHE A 48 -13.45 -2.80 2.33
CA PHE A 48 -12.15 -2.29 1.91
C PHE A 48 -12.19 -0.77 1.89
N TYR A 49 -11.32 -0.14 2.68
CA TYR A 49 -11.07 1.29 2.55
C TYR A 49 -10.24 1.53 1.28
N TYR A 50 -10.54 2.61 0.57
CA TYR A 50 -9.78 3.07 -0.58
C TYR A 50 -9.74 4.60 -0.56
N GLN A 51 -8.53 5.16 -0.66
CA GLN A 51 -8.31 6.59 -0.76
C GLN A 51 -7.32 6.90 -1.87
N LYS A 52 -7.71 7.77 -2.81
CA LYS A 52 -6.82 8.31 -3.83
C LYS A 52 -7.25 9.72 -4.22
N GLY A 53 -6.32 10.67 -4.17
CA GLY A 53 -6.65 12.08 -4.40
C GLY A 53 -7.73 12.55 -3.42
N GLY A 54 -8.86 13.02 -3.95
CA GLY A 54 -10.01 13.47 -3.17
C GLY A 54 -11.03 12.38 -2.83
N GLU A 55 -10.83 11.13 -3.23
CA GLU A 55 -11.78 10.04 -2.94
C GLU A 55 -11.45 9.35 -1.61
N GLN A 56 -12.46 9.07 -0.80
CA GLN A 56 -12.39 8.32 0.46
C GLN A 56 -13.59 7.37 0.54
N LEU A 57 -13.37 6.12 0.19
CA LEU A 57 -14.44 5.15 -0.09
C LEU A 57 -14.30 3.92 0.81
N LEU A 58 -15.43 3.38 1.23
CA LEU A 58 -15.55 2.00 1.68
C LEU A 58 -16.28 1.22 0.59
N VAL A 59 -15.70 0.10 0.16
CA VAL A 59 -16.21 -0.75 -0.93
C VAL A 59 -16.17 -2.21 -0.55
N ILE A 60 -16.90 -3.05 -1.31
CA ILE A 60 -16.95 -4.50 -1.08
C ILE A 60 -15.60 -5.19 -1.38
N GLY A 61 -14.79 -4.59 -2.23
CA GLY A 61 -13.50 -5.14 -2.64
C GLY A 61 -12.65 -4.13 -3.38
N VAL A 62 -11.36 -4.38 -3.45
CA VAL A 62 -10.41 -3.65 -4.30
C VAL A 62 -9.77 -4.66 -5.23
N ARG A 63 -9.84 -4.41 -6.54
CA ARG A 63 -9.03 -5.13 -7.51
C ARG A 63 -7.73 -4.38 -7.66
N THR A 64 -6.65 -5.11 -7.77
CA THR A 64 -5.33 -4.59 -8.09
C THR A 64 -4.87 -5.30 -9.35
N ASP A 65 -4.19 -4.56 -10.22
CA ASP A 65 -3.35 -5.23 -11.21
C ASP A 65 -2.29 -5.99 -10.42
N ASP A 66 -2.05 -7.25 -10.77
CA ASP A 66 -0.86 -7.93 -10.28
C ASP A 66 -0.87 -8.11 -8.73
N GLY A 67 -2.06 -8.17 -8.13
CA GLY A 67 -2.29 -8.38 -6.69
C GLY A 67 -2.17 -7.12 -5.84
N PHE A 68 -1.45 -6.06 -6.27
CA PHE A 68 -1.20 -4.91 -5.39
C PHE A 68 -0.86 -3.57 -6.07
N GLN A 69 -0.70 -3.52 -7.40
CA GLN A 69 -0.53 -2.27 -8.14
C GLN A 69 -1.88 -1.77 -8.65
N ASN A 70 -1.99 -0.47 -8.88
CA ASN A 70 -3.19 0.15 -9.46
C ASN A 70 -4.50 -0.31 -8.77
N PRO A 71 -4.65 -0.08 -7.46
CA PRO A 71 -5.89 -0.44 -6.78
C PRO A 71 -7.09 0.29 -7.42
N VAL A 72 -8.12 -0.48 -7.73
CA VAL A 72 -9.39 -0.06 -8.30
C VAL A 72 -10.51 -0.51 -7.35
N PRO A 73 -11.28 0.43 -6.78
CA PRO A 73 -12.42 0.07 -5.95
C PRO A 73 -13.48 -0.68 -6.77
N LEU A 74 -14.10 -1.71 -6.18
CA LEU A 74 -15.12 -2.53 -6.83
C LEU A 74 -16.50 -2.30 -6.23
N GLY A 75 -17.52 -2.36 -7.09
CA GLY A 75 -18.92 -2.32 -6.67
C GLY A 75 -19.40 -0.93 -6.23
N GLN A 76 -20.50 -0.93 -5.49
CA GLN A 76 -21.06 0.30 -4.90
C GLN A 76 -20.17 0.79 -3.76
N ALA A 77 -20.11 2.11 -3.59
CA ALA A 77 -19.25 2.76 -2.61
C ALA A 77 -20.05 3.51 -1.55
N ILE A 78 -19.53 3.49 -0.32
CA ILE A 78 -19.97 4.33 0.79
C ILE A 78 -18.88 5.39 0.98
N TRP A 79 -19.25 6.66 1.01
CA TRP A 79 -18.31 7.74 1.31
C TRP A 79 -17.86 7.65 2.77
N VAL A 80 -16.58 7.86 3.05
CA VAL A 80 -16.07 7.79 4.43
C VAL A 80 -15.52 9.14 4.86
N GLU A 81 -15.88 9.57 6.07
CA GLU A 81 -15.35 10.77 6.70
C GLU A 81 -14.72 10.42 8.05
N GLY A 82 -13.61 11.08 8.39
CA GLY A 82 -12.97 10.94 9.70
C GLY A 82 -12.12 9.68 9.89
N MET A 83 -11.64 9.06 8.80
CA MET A 83 -10.74 7.90 8.92
C MET A 83 -9.47 8.29 9.73
N PRO A 84 -9.14 7.58 10.82
CA PRO A 84 -8.02 7.96 11.68
C PRO A 84 -6.67 7.79 10.98
N SER A 85 -5.74 8.74 11.16
CA SER A 85 -4.40 8.67 10.58
C SER A 85 -3.64 7.41 10.98
N GLU A 86 -3.79 6.97 12.23
CA GLU A 86 -3.13 5.77 12.76
C GLU A 86 -3.64 4.48 12.10
N VAL A 87 -4.87 4.49 11.57
CA VAL A 87 -5.41 3.39 10.76
C VAL A 87 -4.84 3.48 9.35
N LEU A 88 -4.81 4.67 8.74
CA LEU A 88 -4.27 4.89 7.39
C LEU A 88 -2.80 4.44 7.29
N GLU A 89 -2.00 4.71 8.31
CA GLU A 89 -0.59 4.28 8.41
C GLU A 89 -0.42 2.75 8.41
N ARG A 90 -1.48 1.99 8.70
CA ARG A 90 -1.48 0.52 8.76
C ARG A 90 -2.02 -0.14 7.48
N LEU A 91 -2.54 0.64 6.53
CA LEU A 91 -3.10 0.14 5.27
C LEU A 91 -2.05 0.10 4.15
N ASN A 92 -2.36 -0.59 3.06
CA ASN A 92 -1.47 -0.65 1.90
C ASN A 92 -1.38 0.69 1.19
N MET A 93 -0.23 0.98 0.57
CA MET A 93 -0.04 2.15 -0.28
C MET A 93 0.56 1.76 -1.63
N ALA A 94 -0.16 2.02 -2.72
CA ALA A 94 0.30 1.73 -4.08
C ALA A 94 -0.31 2.70 -5.11
N SER A 95 0.48 3.08 -6.13
CA SER A 95 0.04 3.98 -7.22
C SER A 95 -0.65 5.27 -6.72
N GLY A 96 -0.18 5.82 -5.59
CA GLY A 96 -0.73 7.02 -4.95
C GLY A 96 -2.06 6.82 -4.20
N ALA A 97 -2.49 5.59 -3.98
CA ALA A 97 -3.68 5.24 -3.22
C ALA A 97 -3.33 4.54 -1.90
N ILE A 98 -4.18 4.73 -0.88
CA ILE A 98 -4.18 3.99 0.39
C ILE A 98 -5.37 3.04 0.37
N TYR A 99 -5.17 1.76 0.67
CA TYR A 99 -6.28 0.78 0.64
C TYR A 99 -6.05 -0.43 1.54
N GLY A 100 -7.12 -1.09 1.95
CA GLY A 100 -7.05 -2.35 2.69
C GLY A 100 -8.31 -2.66 3.47
N MET A 101 -8.43 -3.89 3.95
CA MET A 101 -9.60 -4.31 4.70
C MET A 101 -9.65 -3.68 6.10
N VAL A 102 -10.80 -3.08 6.40
CA VAL A 102 -11.09 -2.42 7.67
C VAL A 102 -12.44 -2.89 8.21
N GLU A 103 -12.54 -3.01 9.52
CA GLU A 103 -13.80 -2.95 10.23
C GLU A 103 -13.98 -1.52 10.76
N VAL A 104 -15.09 -0.88 10.39
CA VAL A 104 -15.35 0.52 10.70
C VAL A 104 -16.67 0.63 11.44
N THR A 105 -16.66 1.23 12.63
CA THR A 105 -17.90 1.73 13.22
C THR A 105 -18.05 3.23 12.97
N GLY A 106 -19.20 3.65 12.49
CA GLY A 106 -19.51 5.08 12.32
C GLY A 106 -21.00 5.35 12.22
N GLN A 107 -21.33 6.65 12.17
CA GLN A 107 -22.69 7.11 11.89
C GLN A 107 -22.98 6.98 10.40
N PHE A 108 -24.00 6.20 10.06
CA PHE A 108 -24.41 5.95 8.69
C PHE A 108 -25.50 6.92 8.25
N GLU A 109 -25.34 7.51 7.07
CA GLU A 109 -26.32 8.44 6.50
C GLU A 109 -26.56 8.11 5.03
N ALA A 110 -27.82 7.90 4.66
CA ALA A 110 -28.27 7.88 3.27
C ALA A 110 -28.40 9.30 2.70
N GLY A 111 -28.04 9.50 1.42
CA GLY A 111 -28.03 10.82 0.78
C GLY A 111 -27.20 10.85 -0.52
N SER A 112 -26.52 11.95 -0.78
CA SER A 112 -25.59 12.10 -1.91
C SER A 112 -24.30 12.72 -1.40
N PHE A 113 -23.20 11.97 -1.46
CA PHE A 113 -21.93 12.33 -0.81
C PHE A 113 -20.72 12.11 -1.71
N GLY A 114 -19.58 12.65 -1.28
CA GLY A 114 -18.33 12.63 -2.03
C GLY A 114 -18.32 13.54 -3.26
N PRO A 115 -17.26 13.47 -4.09
CA PRO A 115 -17.16 14.24 -5.31
C PRO A 115 -18.38 14.02 -6.21
N GLU A 116 -19.04 15.12 -6.57
CA GLU A 116 -20.24 15.15 -7.43
C GLU A 116 -21.46 14.39 -6.86
N GLY A 117 -21.47 14.07 -5.56
CA GLY A 117 -22.59 13.37 -4.91
C GLY A 117 -22.76 11.91 -5.36
N ARG A 118 -21.69 11.29 -5.87
CA ARG A 118 -21.72 9.94 -6.48
C ARG A 118 -21.97 8.79 -5.48
N CYS A 119 -21.79 9.01 -4.19
CA CYS A 119 -22.03 7.99 -3.17
C CYS A 119 -23.44 8.15 -2.57
N PRO A 120 -24.31 7.12 -2.62
CA PRO A 120 -25.67 7.19 -2.08
C PRO A 120 -25.73 7.16 -0.54
N ALA A 121 -24.59 6.94 0.11
CA ALA A 121 -24.46 6.91 1.55
C ALA A 121 -23.08 7.37 2.00
N ARG A 122 -22.97 7.80 3.26
CA ARG A 122 -21.71 8.01 3.95
C ARG A 122 -21.65 7.31 5.31
N LEU A 123 -20.43 7.07 5.77
CA LEU A 123 -20.10 6.60 7.10
C LEU A 123 -19.15 7.60 7.76
N VAL A 124 -19.61 8.22 8.85
CA VAL A 124 -18.83 9.23 9.59
C VAL A 124 -18.24 8.59 10.84
N VAL A 125 -16.91 8.47 10.86
CA VAL A 125 -16.15 7.97 12.00
C VAL A 125 -15.94 9.12 12.99
N ARG A 126 -16.47 8.96 14.21
CA ARG A 126 -16.34 9.97 15.29
C ARG A 126 -15.41 9.52 16.43
N ASP A 127 -15.21 8.22 16.57
CA ASP A 127 -14.30 7.64 17.56
C ASP A 127 -13.22 6.82 16.83
N PRO A 128 -11.96 7.28 16.83
CA PRO A 128 -10.87 6.60 16.14
C PRO A 128 -10.59 5.19 16.69
N ARG A 129 -11.00 4.89 17.93
CA ARG A 129 -10.81 3.57 18.55
C ARG A 129 -11.73 2.50 17.98
N ARG A 130 -12.74 2.88 17.21
CA ARG A 130 -13.73 1.97 16.63
C ARG A 130 -13.47 1.66 15.15
N VAL A 131 -12.22 1.78 14.76
CA VAL A 131 -11.75 1.39 13.44
C VAL A 131 -10.57 0.43 13.61
N VAL A 132 -10.65 -0.71 12.93
CA VAL A 132 -9.63 -1.74 12.97
C VAL A 132 -9.18 -2.04 11.55
N ALA A 133 -7.89 -1.83 11.26
CA ALA A 133 -7.27 -2.40 10.07
C ALA A 133 -7.07 -3.90 10.29
N LEU A 134 -7.71 -4.72 9.45
CA LEU A 134 -7.71 -6.18 9.55
C LEU A 134 -6.66 -6.81 8.64
N GLU A 135 -6.36 -6.17 7.52
CA GLU A 135 -5.17 -6.43 6.73
C GLU A 135 -4.14 -5.36 7.05
N ALA A 136 -3.56 -5.43 8.26
CA ALA A 136 -2.35 -4.68 8.53
C ALA A 136 -1.23 -5.33 7.70
N ALA A 137 -0.87 -4.70 6.57
CA ALA A 137 0.34 -5.09 5.87
C ALA A 137 1.51 -4.81 6.82
N GLN A 138 2.05 -5.85 7.46
CA GLN A 138 3.40 -5.75 7.98
C GLN A 138 4.33 -5.69 6.77
N MET A 139 4.52 -4.47 6.27
CA MET A 139 5.55 -4.17 5.30
C MET A 139 6.88 -4.44 5.98
N ARG A 140 7.54 -5.50 5.54
CA ARG A 140 8.87 -5.89 5.98
C ARG A 140 9.89 -5.11 5.16
N GLU A 141 10.80 -4.45 5.84
CA GLU A 141 11.98 -3.86 5.20
C GLU A 141 13.17 -4.78 5.41
N ASP A 142 13.76 -5.23 4.32
CA ASP A 142 15.00 -5.98 4.29
C ASP A 142 16.10 -5.09 3.72
N TRP A 143 17.06 -4.74 4.56
CA TRP A 143 18.26 -3.99 4.20
C TRP A 143 19.45 -4.94 4.07
N VAL A 144 20.44 -4.61 3.24
CA VAL A 144 21.68 -5.39 3.20
C VAL A 144 22.28 -5.43 4.63
N PRO A 145 22.36 -6.59 5.31
CA PRO A 145 22.63 -6.64 6.74
C PRO A 145 23.94 -5.96 7.07
N ALA A 146 24.01 -5.00 8.01
CA ALA A 146 25.19 -4.16 8.24
C ALA A 146 26.51 -4.94 8.53
N GLY A 147 26.40 -6.15 9.10
CA GLY A 147 27.55 -7.03 9.38
C GLY A 147 27.95 -7.95 8.22
N LEU A 148 27.19 -8.00 7.13
CA LEU A 148 27.52 -8.85 5.97
C LEU A 148 28.80 -8.34 5.29
N SER A 149 29.87 -9.13 5.35
CA SER A 149 31.13 -8.84 4.66
C SER A 149 31.47 -10.01 3.74
N LEU A 150 31.69 -9.70 2.47
CA LEU A 150 32.06 -10.66 1.44
C LEU A 150 33.41 -10.23 0.85
N PRO A 151 34.36 -11.16 0.60
CA PRO A 151 35.65 -10.82 0.02
C PRO A 151 35.48 -10.05 -1.30
N ASP A 152 36.31 -9.00 -1.48
CA ASP A 152 36.38 -8.17 -2.68
C ASP A 152 35.02 -7.64 -3.19
N THR A 153 34.08 -7.41 -2.26
CA THR A 153 32.70 -7.02 -2.56
C THR A 153 32.32 -5.78 -1.77
N LEU A 154 31.86 -4.75 -2.49
CA LEU A 154 31.41 -3.48 -1.94
C LEU A 154 29.95 -3.57 -1.55
N ARG A 155 29.53 -2.83 -0.51
CA ARG A 155 28.10 -2.48 -0.38
C ARG A 155 27.77 -1.42 -1.40
N LEU A 156 26.52 -1.41 -1.85
CA LEU A 156 26.05 -0.36 -2.74
C LEU A 156 26.23 1.04 -2.12
N ALA A 157 25.91 1.19 -0.83
CA ALA A 157 26.07 2.43 -0.09
C ALA A 157 27.51 2.96 -0.14
N ASP A 158 28.50 2.08 0.06
CA ASP A 158 29.93 2.43 0.09
C ASP A 158 30.46 2.79 -1.30
N LEU A 159 30.06 2.04 -2.32
CA LEU A 159 30.39 2.36 -3.71
C LEU A 159 29.85 3.76 -4.08
N LEU A 160 28.64 4.09 -3.64
CA LEU A 160 27.98 5.37 -3.92
C LEU A 160 28.45 6.53 -3.03
N GLN A 161 29.30 6.30 -2.03
CA GLN A 161 29.98 7.38 -1.30
C GLN A 161 31.15 7.96 -2.10
N ASN A 162 31.80 7.16 -2.94
CA ASN A 162 32.90 7.60 -3.81
C ASN A 162 32.82 6.96 -5.21
N PRO A 163 31.78 7.26 -6.00
CA PRO A 163 31.52 6.56 -7.26
C PRO A 163 32.62 6.81 -8.31
N GLU A 164 33.25 7.98 -8.31
CA GLU A 164 34.31 8.31 -9.28
C GLU A 164 35.52 7.38 -9.16
N ALA A 165 35.84 6.90 -7.95
CA ALA A 165 36.93 5.95 -7.73
C ALA A 165 36.71 4.59 -8.40
N TYR A 166 35.48 4.28 -8.83
CA TYR A 166 35.11 3.00 -9.44
C TYR A 166 34.66 3.15 -10.90
N ARG A 167 34.64 4.38 -11.45
CA ARG A 167 34.15 4.64 -12.81
C ARG A 167 34.92 3.80 -13.84
N GLY A 168 34.20 3.01 -14.62
CA GLY A 168 34.73 2.15 -15.68
C GLY A 168 35.42 0.87 -15.18
N GLN A 169 35.49 0.64 -13.88
CA GLN A 169 36.14 -0.55 -13.31
C GLN A 169 35.17 -1.72 -13.19
N THR A 170 35.72 -2.93 -13.14
CA THR A 170 34.97 -4.11 -12.72
C THR A 170 34.89 -4.13 -11.21
N VAL A 171 33.68 -4.10 -10.65
CA VAL A 171 33.41 -4.13 -9.22
C VAL A 171 32.46 -5.27 -8.90
N SER A 172 32.58 -5.83 -7.69
CA SER A 172 31.55 -6.70 -7.11
C SER A 172 30.76 -5.91 -6.07
N VAL A 173 29.44 -5.98 -6.14
CA VAL A 173 28.53 -5.26 -5.25
C VAL A 173 27.54 -6.23 -4.62
N VAL A 174 27.35 -6.13 -3.30
CA VAL A 174 26.23 -6.77 -2.60
C VAL A 174 25.07 -5.79 -2.46
N ALA A 175 23.91 -6.17 -2.97
CA ALA A 175 22.71 -5.35 -3.02
C ALA A 175 21.47 -6.22 -3.29
N PHE A 176 20.28 -5.68 -3.09
CA PHE A 176 19.06 -6.32 -3.56
C PHE A 176 18.87 -6.06 -5.05
N TYR A 177 18.72 -7.12 -5.84
CA TYR A 177 18.19 -7.01 -7.19
C TYR A 177 16.68 -6.84 -7.13
N TYR A 178 16.14 -6.00 -7.99
CA TYR A 178 14.71 -5.83 -8.22
C TYR A 178 14.45 -5.63 -9.71
N ALA A 179 13.51 -6.41 -10.25
CA ALA A 179 13.03 -6.25 -11.61
C ALA A 179 11.52 -6.41 -11.73
N THR A 180 10.90 -5.60 -12.59
CA THR A 180 9.51 -5.80 -13.03
C THR A 180 9.48 -6.60 -14.34
N PRO A 181 8.34 -7.19 -14.74
CA PRO A 181 8.24 -7.84 -16.05
C PRO A 181 8.62 -6.88 -17.18
N LYS A 182 9.46 -7.35 -18.11
CA LYS A 182 9.76 -6.58 -19.32
C LYS A 182 8.51 -6.57 -20.21
N PRO A 183 8.00 -5.41 -20.62
CA PRO A 183 6.82 -5.34 -21.48
C PRO A 183 7.09 -6.09 -22.79
N SER A 184 6.05 -6.72 -23.33
CA SER A 184 6.11 -7.26 -24.68
C SER A 184 6.32 -6.13 -25.71
N PRO A 185 6.80 -6.42 -26.93
CA PRO A 185 6.95 -5.41 -27.98
C PRO A 185 5.66 -4.63 -28.28
N GLU A 186 4.49 -5.25 -28.06
CA GLU A 186 3.18 -4.65 -28.27
C GLU A 186 2.78 -3.69 -27.12
N GLU A 187 3.36 -3.87 -25.93
CA GLU A 187 3.13 -3.05 -24.73
C GLU A 187 4.23 -1.99 -24.52
N ALA A 188 5.22 -1.94 -25.42
CA ALA A 188 6.38 -1.04 -25.37
C ALA A 188 5.92 0.41 -25.59
N GLY A 189 5.51 1.06 -24.49
CA GLY A 189 4.94 2.40 -24.48
C GLY A 189 3.89 2.60 -23.39
N GLN A 190 3.39 1.51 -22.78
CA GLN A 190 2.36 1.55 -21.73
C GLN A 190 2.87 1.13 -20.35
N LYS A 191 3.79 0.15 -20.26
CA LYS A 191 4.34 -0.35 -18.98
C LYS A 191 5.85 -0.12 -18.93
N GLY A 192 6.32 0.59 -17.89
CA GLY A 192 7.75 0.78 -17.64
C GLY A 192 8.38 -0.52 -17.11
N TYR A 193 9.60 -0.82 -17.57
CA TYR A 193 10.44 -1.87 -16.99
C TYR A 193 11.47 -1.27 -16.05
N THR A 194 11.61 -1.87 -14.87
CA THR A 194 12.64 -1.51 -13.89
C THR A 194 13.58 -2.69 -13.71
N SER A 195 14.89 -2.41 -13.63
CA SER A 195 15.94 -3.39 -13.33
C SER A 195 17.05 -2.68 -12.59
N VAL A 196 17.11 -2.89 -11.27
CA VAL A 196 18.00 -2.13 -10.39
C VAL A 196 18.68 -3.01 -9.35
N LEU A 197 19.81 -2.53 -8.85
CA LEU A 197 20.33 -2.89 -7.54
C LEU A 197 19.94 -1.79 -6.55
N ALA A 198 19.46 -2.18 -5.37
CA ALA A 198 19.02 -1.30 -4.30
C ALA A 198 19.67 -1.65 -2.95
N GLU A 199 19.75 -0.68 -2.04
CA GLU A 199 20.24 -0.90 -0.67
C GLU A 199 19.30 -1.77 0.19
N GLY A 200 18.01 -1.80 -0.15
CA GLY A 200 17.02 -2.63 0.50
C GLY A 200 15.80 -2.90 -0.37
N ILE A 201 14.93 -3.78 0.13
CA ILE A 201 13.60 -4.05 -0.40
C ILE A 201 12.59 -3.86 0.72
N ARG A 202 11.48 -3.22 0.40
CA ARG A 202 10.28 -3.26 1.23
C ARG A 202 9.25 -4.15 0.57
N SER A 203 8.71 -5.13 1.27
CA SER A 203 7.75 -6.09 0.73
C SER A 203 6.68 -6.44 1.77
N LEU A 204 5.50 -6.83 1.30
CA LEU A 204 4.57 -7.63 2.09
C LEU A 204 5.20 -9.02 2.25
N ASP A 205 5.21 -9.57 3.46
CA ASP A 205 5.69 -10.93 3.81
C ASP A 205 7.12 -11.34 3.38
N GLY A 206 7.92 -10.45 2.82
CA GLY A 206 9.26 -10.76 2.28
C GLY A 206 9.26 -11.08 0.78
N VAL A 207 8.10 -11.30 0.17
CA VAL A 207 7.98 -11.74 -1.23
C VAL A 207 7.04 -10.84 -2.03
N HIS A 208 5.84 -10.63 -1.55
CA HIS A 208 4.86 -9.87 -2.31
C HIS A 208 5.15 -8.37 -2.22
N ASN A 209 4.87 -7.60 -3.26
CA ASN A 209 4.94 -6.11 -3.21
C ASN A 209 6.29 -5.55 -2.90
N ALA A 210 7.33 -6.26 -3.31
CA ALA A 210 8.66 -5.75 -3.26
C ALA A 210 8.72 -4.40 -4.00
N VAL A 211 9.28 -3.41 -3.32
CA VAL A 211 9.71 -2.14 -3.91
C VAL A 211 11.15 -1.87 -3.46
N PRO A 212 12.03 -1.40 -4.34
CA PRO A 212 13.39 -1.03 -3.97
C PRO A 212 13.38 0.21 -3.08
N ILE A 213 14.16 0.19 -2.01
CA ILE A 213 14.32 1.30 -1.06
C ILE A 213 15.81 1.67 -0.92
N GLY A 214 16.07 2.89 -0.43
CA GLY A 214 17.42 3.46 -0.35
C GLY A 214 17.98 3.86 -1.72
N LYS A 215 19.31 3.96 -1.82
CA LYS A 215 19.97 4.29 -3.09
C LYS A 215 19.85 3.15 -4.07
N GLN A 216 19.75 3.50 -5.35
CA GLN A 216 19.52 2.56 -6.45
C GLN A 216 20.44 2.86 -7.63
N ILE A 217 20.82 1.81 -8.36
CA ILE A 217 21.55 1.91 -9.63
C ILE A 217 20.91 1.03 -10.69
N TRP A 218 20.98 1.47 -11.95
CA TRP A 218 20.44 0.71 -13.08
C TRP A 218 21.26 -0.56 -13.33
N VAL A 219 20.59 -1.62 -13.76
CA VAL A 219 21.22 -2.92 -14.06
C VAL A 219 20.92 -3.34 -15.48
N GLU A 220 21.99 -3.69 -16.19
CA GLU A 220 21.95 -4.40 -17.47
C GLU A 220 22.79 -5.68 -17.37
N GLY A 221 22.51 -6.65 -18.24
CA GLY A 221 23.33 -7.87 -18.33
C GLY A 221 23.16 -8.86 -17.17
N MET A 222 22.06 -8.78 -16.41
CA MET A 222 21.78 -9.77 -15.37
C MET A 222 21.72 -11.18 -16.00
N PRO A 223 22.55 -12.14 -15.55
CA PRO A 223 22.55 -13.49 -16.11
C PRO A 223 21.16 -14.14 -15.99
N PRO A 224 20.64 -14.77 -17.05
CA PRO A 224 19.24 -15.25 -17.10
C PRO A 224 18.96 -16.40 -16.14
N ASP A 225 20.00 -17.08 -15.65
CA ASP A 225 19.93 -18.14 -14.65
C ASP A 225 19.78 -17.62 -13.21
N VAL A 226 20.04 -16.33 -12.95
CA VAL A 226 19.97 -15.75 -11.60
C VAL A 226 18.53 -15.41 -11.17
N PRO A 227 17.71 -14.64 -11.94
CA PRO A 227 16.35 -14.28 -11.54
C PRO A 227 15.46 -15.47 -11.11
N PRO A 228 15.50 -16.64 -11.77
CA PRO A 228 14.70 -17.80 -11.35
C PRO A 228 15.04 -18.33 -9.95
N GLN A 229 16.21 -18.00 -9.40
CA GLN A 229 16.68 -18.42 -8.07
C GLN A 229 16.31 -17.43 -6.96
N LEU A 230 15.68 -16.31 -7.32
CA LEU A 230 15.26 -15.25 -6.39
C LEU A 230 13.77 -15.37 -6.06
N HIS A 231 13.26 -14.48 -5.21
CA HIS A 231 11.83 -14.42 -4.94
C HIS A 231 11.09 -13.98 -6.21
N GLN A 232 10.03 -14.70 -6.54
CA GLN A 232 9.16 -14.42 -7.67
C GLN A 232 7.75 -14.20 -7.13
N ALA A 233 7.23 -12.99 -7.29
CA ALA A 233 5.84 -12.69 -6.97
C ALA A 233 4.93 -13.09 -8.16
N GLU A 234 3.65 -13.32 -7.88
CA GLU A 234 2.66 -13.74 -8.90
C GLU A 234 2.55 -12.74 -10.07
N ASN A 235 2.87 -11.47 -9.83
CA ASN A 235 2.91 -10.42 -10.83
C ASN A 235 4.19 -10.35 -11.65
N GLY A 236 5.08 -11.33 -11.51
CA GLY A 236 6.35 -11.39 -12.22
C GLY A 236 7.39 -10.38 -11.74
N ILE A 237 7.17 -9.71 -10.60
CA ILE A 237 8.26 -9.03 -9.90
C ILE A 237 9.26 -10.07 -9.41
N VAL A 238 10.54 -9.78 -9.63
CA VAL A 238 11.64 -10.60 -9.14
C VAL A 238 12.52 -9.76 -8.23
N HIS A 239 12.82 -10.25 -7.03
CA HIS A 239 13.74 -9.58 -6.12
C HIS A 239 14.50 -10.53 -5.21
N GLY A 240 15.66 -10.09 -4.75
CA GLY A 240 16.42 -10.81 -3.74
C GLY A 240 17.84 -10.29 -3.61
N LEU A 241 18.50 -10.70 -2.53
CA LEU A 241 19.87 -10.30 -2.26
C LEU A 241 20.81 -11.01 -3.24
N VAL A 242 21.68 -10.25 -3.89
CA VAL A 242 22.66 -10.78 -4.84
C VAL A 242 24.04 -10.20 -4.57
N ARG A 243 25.06 -10.95 -4.96
CA ARG A 243 26.38 -10.40 -5.27
C ARG A 243 26.51 -10.31 -6.79
N ALA A 244 26.61 -9.09 -7.30
CA ALA A 244 26.72 -8.83 -8.74
C ALA A 244 28.09 -8.24 -9.07
N THR A 245 28.77 -8.82 -10.05
CA THR A 245 30.05 -8.36 -10.57
C THR A 245 29.87 -7.83 -11.99
N GLY A 246 30.31 -6.61 -12.23
CA GLY A 246 30.12 -5.93 -13.51
C GLY A 246 30.94 -4.67 -13.67
N ILE A 247 30.82 -4.02 -14.82
CA ILE A 247 31.46 -2.73 -15.07
C ILE A 247 30.57 -1.62 -14.51
N PHE A 248 31.10 -0.84 -13.58
CA PHE A 248 30.41 0.30 -13.00
C PHE A 248 30.58 1.56 -13.87
N GLN A 249 29.48 2.27 -14.12
CA GLN A 249 29.48 3.44 -15.00
C GLN A 249 28.64 4.57 -14.42
N ILE A 250 29.04 5.80 -14.74
CA ILE A 250 28.39 7.04 -14.32
C ILE A 250 27.86 7.73 -15.58
N GLY A 251 26.61 8.19 -15.53
CA GLY A 251 25.91 8.74 -16.69
C GLY A 251 24.43 8.94 -16.42
N ARG A 252 23.59 8.67 -17.42
CA ARG A 252 22.12 8.66 -17.29
C ARG A 252 21.60 7.37 -17.89
N TYR A 253 20.91 6.57 -17.09
CA TYR A 253 20.50 5.20 -17.43
C TYR A 253 19.05 4.93 -17.01
N GLY A 254 18.51 3.82 -17.52
CA GLY A 254 17.12 3.41 -17.28
C GLY A 254 16.10 4.31 -17.99
N PRO A 255 14.80 4.13 -17.68
CA PRO A 255 13.72 4.94 -18.24
C PRO A 255 14.00 6.43 -18.03
N ASP A 256 13.91 7.21 -19.11
CA ASP A 256 14.14 8.67 -19.15
C ASP A 256 15.47 9.15 -18.55
N GLY A 257 16.45 8.24 -18.43
CA GLY A 257 17.74 8.54 -17.81
C GLY A 257 17.63 8.88 -16.32
N ALA A 258 16.69 8.27 -15.60
CA ALA A 258 16.39 8.50 -14.19
C ALA A 258 17.51 8.06 -13.22
N TYR A 259 18.42 7.19 -13.66
CA TYR A 259 19.50 6.65 -12.82
C TYR A 259 20.86 7.22 -13.21
N SER A 260 21.57 7.81 -12.24
CA SER A 260 22.90 8.39 -12.44
C SER A 260 24.02 7.36 -12.62
N TYR A 261 23.74 6.10 -12.29
CA TYR A 261 24.73 5.03 -12.26
C TYR A 261 24.17 3.75 -12.87
N ARG A 262 25.05 2.94 -13.46
CA ARG A 262 24.73 1.62 -14.00
C ARG A 262 25.80 0.61 -13.60
N LEU A 263 25.37 -0.62 -13.33
CA LEU A 263 26.24 -1.80 -13.35
C LEU A 263 25.88 -2.66 -14.57
N ASN A 264 26.81 -2.82 -15.50
CA ASN A 264 26.69 -3.80 -16.57
C ASN A 264 27.22 -5.15 -16.06
N VAL A 265 26.30 -5.98 -15.60
CA VAL A 265 26.57 -7.24 -14.90
C VAL A 265 27.14 -8.26 -15.88
N ARG A 266 28.19 -8.96 -15.43
CA ARG A 266 28.82 -10.08 -16.15
C ARG A 266 28.65 -11.40 -15.42
N ARG A 267 28.54 -11.33 -14.09
CA ARG A 267 28.31 -12.46 -13.20
C ARG A 267 27.46 -11.99 -12.05
N ALA A 268 26.52 -12.81 -11.61
CA ALA A 268 25.82 -12.59 -10.35
C ALA A 268 25.55 -13.94 -9.68
N GLU A 269 25.40 -13.91 -8.37
CA GLU A 269 24.99 -15.07 -7.58
C GLU A 269 23.96 -14.64 -6.52
N PRO A 270 22.87 -15.42 -6.34
CA PRO A 270 21.93 -15.16 -5.27
C PRO A 270 22.58 -15.43 -3.91
N LEU A 271 22.23 -14.61 -2.93
CA LEU A 271 22.65 -14.77 -1.54
C LEU A 271 21.43 -15.11 -0.70
N SER A 272 21.53 -16.14 0.14
CA SER A 272 20.48 -16.46 1.10
C SER A 272 20.49 -15.43 2.23
N SER A 273 19.39 -14.69 2.43
CA SER A 273 19.16 -14.01 3.70
C SER A 273 18.84 -15.07 4.76
N ARG A 274 19.83 -15.47 5.56
CA ARG A 274 19.57 -16.24 6.80
C ARG A 274 19.11 -15.31 7.89
#